data_AF-A0A3N5XPZ6-F1
#
_entry.id   AF-A0A3N5XPZ6-F1
#
_cell.length_a   1.000
_cell.length_b   1.000
_cell.length_c   1.000
_cell.angle_alpha   90.00
_cell.angle_beta   90.00
_cell.angle_gamma   90.00
#
_symmetry.space_group_name_H-M   'P 1'
#
loop_
_entity.id
_entity.type
_entity.pdbx_description
1 polymer ?
#
loop_
_entity_poly.entity_id
_entity_poly.type
_entity_poly.pdbx_seq_one_letter_code
_entity_poly.pdbx_strand_id
1 'polypeptide(L)'
;MLNCGAMHRSERLLNLILVMVVTAGLGFHAGWALAPLLALFLWGYIGQADAGLVRALRSWVGRSLVRSALPLTALWGLFAVSQALAGTLSVRALLTVLLYLLAPWALVQLHVWLTRGRDARLNVPLLLAIACLWLPIEIGLLPALKLPSERGVPVSHLLGLVAALYLFQVVARLEGMGYTFRLGARDWSASTVYFAVFAAVIGVPLAVSLDFITSSTQVQAVWNWPLLGLFIFFFIAVPEEILFRGILHNLLQRRLGGRVWPALIVSSVIFGLAHSNNSDPPYVPIHLPFLGEVLFPWVYVLLAS
;
A
#
# COMPACT_ATOMS: atom_id res chain seq x y z
N MET A 1 3.02 -19.20 28.87
CA MET A 1 3.45 -19.56 27.50
C MET A 1 2.22 -19.90 26.69
N LEU A 2 1.64 -18.91 26.00
CA LEU A 2 0.51 -19.16 25.10
C LEU A 2 1.02 -19.88 23.86
N ASN A 3 0.26 -20.89 23.45
CA ASN A 3 0.61 -21.89 22.45
C ASN A 3 0.83 -21.23 21.06
N CYS A 4 2.09 -20.98 20.67
CA CYS A 4 2.44 -20.31 19.40
C CYS A 4 1.83 -20.97 18.16
N GLY A 5 1.51 -22.26 18.22
CA GLY A 5 0.87 -23.01 17.12
C GLY A 5 -0.61 -22.68 16.91
N ALA A 6 -1.36 -22.36 17.98
CA ALA A 6 -2.78 -22.02 17.88
C ALA A 6 -3.00 -20.60 17.30
N MET A 7 -2.12 -19.65 17.67
CA MET A 7 -2.15 -18.28 17.18
C MET A 7 -1.85 -18.17 15.67
N HIS A 8 -1.03 -19.09 15.13
CA HIS A 8 -0.74 -19.19 13.70
C HIS A 8 -1.95 -19.62 12.87
N ARG A 9 -2.78 -20.52 13.39
CA ARG A 9 -3.98 -21.01 12.69
C ARG A 9 -5.07 -19.94 12.57
N SER A 10 -5.28 -19.13 13.61
CA SER A 10 -6.32 -18.09 13.61
C SER A 10 -6.02 -16.96 12.62
N GLU A 11 -4.75 -16.56 12.46
CA GLU A 11 -4.35 -15.52 11.50
C GLU A 11 -4.56 -15.96 10.06
N ARG A 12 -4.15 -17.20 9.73
CA ARG A 12 -4.34 -17.74 8.38
C ARG A 12 -5.81 -17.83 8.01
N LEU A 13 -6.64 -18.29 8.94
CA LEU A 13 -8.08 -18.37 8.73
C LEU A 13 -8.68 -16.97 8.49
N LEU A 14 -8.30 -15.98 9.29
CA LEU A 14 -8.76 -14.61 9.12
C LEU A 14 -8.34 -14.03 7.76
N ASN A 15 -7.07 -14.19 7.38
CA ASN A 15 -6.56 -13.72 6.09
C ASN A 15 -7.29 -14.38 4.92
N LEU A 16 -7.56 -15.68 5.01
CA LEU A 16 -8.35 -16.40 3.99
C LEU A 16 -9.78 -15.87 3.91
N ILE A 17 -10.43 -15.63 5.05
CA ILE A 17 -11.78 -15.04 5.10
C ILE A 17 -11.77 -13.65 4.45
N LEU A 18 -10.79 -12.80 4.77
CA LEU A 18 -10.68 -11.46 4.19
C LEU A 18 -10.48 -11.52 2.68
N VAL A 19 -9.60 -12.39 2.18
CA VAL A 19 -9.41 -12.60 0.74
C VAL A 19 -10.73 -13.02 0.09
N MET A 20 -11.43 -14.01 0.64
CA MET A 20 -12.71 -14.48 0.11
C MET A 20 -13.77 -13.38 0.09
N VAL A 21 -13.91 -12.61 1.18
CA VAL A 21 -14.90 -11.53 1.29
C VAL A 21 -14.61 -10.41 0.28
N VAL A 22 -13.36 -9.95 0.18
CA VAL A 22 -12.97 -8.88 -0.75
C VAL A 22 -13.11 -9.35 -2.20
N THR A 23 -12.67 -10.57 -2.52
CA THR A 23 -12.84 -11.15 -3.86
C THR A 23 -14.31 -11.30 -4.21
N ALA A 24 -15.15 -11.80 -3.30
CA ALA A 24 -16.57 -11.98 -3.57
C ALA A 24 -17.29 -10.65 -3.76
N GLY A 25 -17.01 -9.65 -2.90
CA GLY A 25 -17.58 -8.31 -3.02
C GLY A 25 -17.26 -7.66 -4.37
N LEU A 26 -16.00 -7.76 -4.81
CA LEU A 26 -15.58 -7.29 -6.14
C LEU A 26 -16.14 -8.17 -7.28
N GLY A 27 -16.29 -9.47 -7.07
CA GLY A 27 -16.91 -10.38 -8.02
C GLY A 27 -18.36 -10.03 -8.32
N PHE A 28 -19.13 -9.67 -7.29
CA PHE A 28 -20.51 -9.19 -7.45
C PHE A 28 -20.58 -7.82 -8.15
N HIS A 29 -19.62 -6.93 -7.90
CA HIS A 29 -19.64 -5.57 -8.46
C HIS A 29 -19.07 -5.47 -9.89
N ALA A 30 -18.03 -6.26 -10.18
CA ALA A 30 -17.21 -6.16 -11.37
C ALA A 30 -17.12 -7.48 -12.17
N GLY A 31 -17.75 -8.57 -11.71
CA GLY A 31 -17.84 -9.84 -12.44
C GLY A 31 -16.85 -10.91 -11.97
N TRP A 32 -17.09 -12.16 -12.38
CA TRP A 32 -16.40 -13.34 -11.82
C TRP A 32 -15.27 -13.91 -12.67
N ALA A 33 -15.19 -13.57 -13.96
CA ALA A 33 -14.31 -14.23 -14.93
C ALA A 33 -12.83 -14.24 -14.53
N LEU A 34 -12.36 -13.21 -13.81
CA LEU A 34 -10.97 -13.09 -13.34
C LEU A 34 -10.84 -12.97 -11.81
N ALA A 35 -11.91 -13.29 -11.07
CA ALA A 35 -11.90 -13.28 -9.62
C ALA A 35 -10.83 -14.20 -8.98
N PRO A 36 -10.50 -15.39 -9.54
CA PRO A 36 -9.40 -16.21 -9.02
C PRO A 36 -8.03 -15.52 -9.10
N LEU A 37 -7.76 -14.76 -10.17
CA LEU A 37 -6.50 -14.01 -10.30
C LEU A 37 -6.43 -12.88 -9.26
N LEU A 38 -7.55 -12.17 -9.08
CA LEU A 38 -7.68 -11.17 -8.02
C LEU A 38 -7.42 -11.80 -6.64
N ALA A 39 -7.97 -12.97 -6.35
CA ALA A 39 -7.73 -13.68 -5.08
C ALA A 39 -6.24 -14.01 -4.86
N LEU A 40 -5.50 -14.36 -5.93
CA LEU A 40 -4.06 -14.59 -5.84
C LEU A 40 -3.27 -13.32 -5.53
N PHE A 41 -3.61 -12.19 -6.15
CA PHE A 41 -3.02 -10.90 -5.80
C PHE A 41 -3.36 -10.49 -4.36
N LEU A 42 -4.62 -10.64 -3.96
CA LEU A 42 -5.07 -10.36 -2.61
C LEU A 42 -4.41 -11.27 -1.57
N TRP A 43 -4.14 -12.54 -1.90
CA TRP A 43 -3.36 -13.42 -1.04
C TRP A 43 -1.91 -12.95 -0.92
N GLY A 44 -1.29 -12.53 -2.03
CA GLY A 44 0.04 -11.91 -2.01
C GLY A 44 0.10 -10.64 -1.15
N TYR A 45 -1.02 -9.94 -1.01
CA TYR A 45 -1.16 -8.74 -0.18
C TYR A 45 -1.53 -9.10 1.26
N ILE A 46 -2.77 -9.52 1.50
CA ILE A 46 -3.36 -9.83 2.81
C ILE A 46 -2.62 -10.97 3.51
N GLY A 47 -2.17 -11.98 2.76
CA GLY A 47 -1.42 -13.10 3.32
C GLY A 47 -0.09 -12.66 3.97
N GLN A 48 0.55 -11.59 3.48
CA GLN A 48 1.78 -11.05 4.07
C GLN A 48 1.58 -10.37 5.43
N ALA A 49 0.36 -10.28 5.94
CA ALA A 49 0.10 -9.90 7.33
C ALA A 49 0.37 -11.06 8.32
N ASP A 50 0.46 -12.31 7.84
CA ASP A 50 0.85 -13.48 8.64
C ASP A 50 2.35 -13.42 8.95
N ALA A 51 2.68 -13.25 10.23
CA ALA A 51 4.07 -13.12 10.66
C ALA A 51 4.90 -14.40 10.43
N GLY A 52 4.27 -15.58 10.40
CA GLY A 52 4.92 -16.85 10.09
C GLY A 52 5.19 -17.03 8.61
N LEU A 53 4.28 -16.59 7.73
CA LEU A 53 4.53 -16.52 6.30
C LEU A 53 5.74 -15.62 6.03
N VAL A 54 5.75 -14.41 6.59
CA VAL A 54 6.88 -13.47 6.44
C VAL A 54 8.17 -14.07 6.99
N ARG A 55 8.15 -14.72 8.16
CA ARG A 55 9.33 -15.40 8.71
C ARG A 55 9.82 -16.54 7.83
N ALA A 56 8.92 -17.36 7.28
CA ALA A 56 9.26 -18.45 6.37
C ALA A 56 9.86 -17.93 5.06
N LEU A 57 9.30 -16.84 4.49
CA LEU A 57 9.86 -16.18 3.32
C LEU A 57 11.25 -15.61 3.63
N ARG A 58 11.43 -14.92 4.76
CA ARG A 58 12.73 -14.37 5.20
C ARG A 58 13.80 -15.46 5.36
N SER A 59 13.45 -16.62 5.91
CA SER A 59 14.39 -17.73 6.10
C SER A 59 14.72 -18.42 4.77
N TRP A 60 13.71 -18.62 3.90
CA TRP A 60 13.90 -19.23 2.60
C TRP A 60 14.75 -18.38 1.65
N VAL A 61 14.46 -17.07 1.57
CA VAL A 61 15.22 -16.10 0.76
C VAL A 61 16.67 -16.01 1.26
N GLY A 62 16.86 -15.90 2.58
CA GLY A 62 18.19 -15.79 3.18
C GLY A 62 18.97 -14.60 2.62
N ARG A 63 20.11 -14.89 1.98
CA ARG A 63 20.97 -13.93 1.26
C ARG A 63 21.04 -14.18 -0.26
N SER A 64 20.24 -15.10 -0.79
CA SER A 64 20.31 -15.50 -2.20
C SER A 64 19.60 -14.48 -3.10
N LEU A 65 20.32 -13.94 -4.09
CA LEU A 65 19.75 -13.04 -5.11
C LEU A 65 18.65 -13.72 -5.91
N VAL A 66 18.89 -14.98 -6.31
CA VAL A 66 17.93 -15.76 -7.11
C VAL A 66 16.66 -15.98 -6.31
N ARG A 67 16.76 -16.45 -5.07
CA ARG A 67 15.58 -16.68 -4.22
C ARG A 67 14.84 -15.39 -3.90
N SER A 68 15.54 -14.26 -3.74
CA SER A 68 14.88 -12.98 -3.51
C SER A 68 14.12 -12.46 -4.73
N ALA A 69 14.56 -12.78 -5.96
CA ALA A 69 13.87 -12.41 -7.19
C ALA A 69 12.66 -13.29 -7.52
N LEU A 70 12.65 -14.56 -7.09
CA LEU A 70 11.62 -15.54 -7.47
C LEU A 70 10.17 -15.09 -7.19
N PRO A 71 9.80 -14.58 -6.00
CA PRO A 71 8.43 -14.08 -5.76
C PRO A 71 8.02 -12.94 -6.69
N LEU A 72 8.96 -12.07 -7.09
CA LEU A 72 8.68 -10.99 -8.04
C LEU A 72 8.51 -11.54 -9.47
N THR A 73 9.27 -12.56 -9.85
CA THR A 73 9.06 -13.23 -11.15
C THR A 73 7.73 -13.99 -11.21
N ALA A 74 7.29 -14.59 -10.09
CA ALA A 74 5.96 -15.20 -9.99
C ALA A 74 4.85 -14.14 -10.12
N LEU A 75 5.04 -12.98 -9.48
CA LEU A 75 4.13 -11.85 -9.57
C LEU A 75 4.06 -11.27 -11.00
N TRP A 76 5.19 -11.18 -11.69
CA TRP A 76 5.26 -10.83 -13.11
C TRP A 76 4.52 -11.87 -13.98
N GLY A 77 4.72 -13.17 -13.71
CA GLY A 77 4.01 -14.25 -14.40
C GLY A 77 2.49 -14.18 -14.20
N LEU A 78 2.04 -13.85 -12.99
CA LEU A 78 0.61 -13.63 -12.69
C LEU A 78 0.03 -12.47 -13.49
N PHE A 79 0.77 -11.37 -13.64
CA PHE A 79 0.40 -10.28 -14.53
C PHE A 79 0.33 -10.72 -16.00
N ALA A 80 1.30 -11.51 -16.47
CA ALA A 80 1.31 -12.02 -17.84
C ALA A 80 0.08 -12.90 -18.15
N VAL A 81 -0.27 -13.80 -17.22
CA VAL A 81 -1.50 -14.60 -17.30
C VAL A 81 -2.73 -13.71 -17.30
N SER A 82 -2.75 -12.66 -16.48
CA SER A 82 -3.88 -11.73 -16.42
C SER A 82 -4.09 -10.98 -17.75
N GLN A 83 -3.02 -10.53 -18.41
CA GLN A 83 -3.12 -9.95 -19.75
C GLN A 83 -3.55 -10.96 -20.82
N ALA A 84 -3.02 -12.20 -20.76
CA ALA A 84 -3.39 -13.26 -21.70
C ALA A 84 -4.89 -13.57 -21.62
N LEU A 85 -5.42 -13.73 -20.40
CA LEU A 85 -6.84 -14.00 -20.18
C LEU A 85 -7.74 -12.80 -20.51
N ALA A 86 -7.24 -11.58 -20.35
CA ALA A 86 -7.94 -10.38 -20.78
C ALA A 86 -7.83 -10.10 -22.29
N GLY A 87 -7.07 -10.90 -23.06
CA GLY A 87 -6.84 -10.68 -24.48
C GLY A 87 -6.01 -9.43 -24.81
N THR A 88 -5.26 -8.90 -23.83
CA THR A 88 -4.49 -7.64 -23.93
C THR A 88 -2.98 -7.86 -23.88
N LEU A 89 -2.50 -9.07 -24.21
CA LEU A 89 -1.09 -9.43 -24.15
C LEU A 89 -0.22 -8.46 -24.97
N SER A 90 0.66 -7.75 -24.28
CA SER A 90 1.58 -6.80 -24.90
C SER A 90 3.00 -6.99 -24.37
N VAL A 91 3.96 -7.19 -25.30
CA VAL A 91 5.39 -7.34 -24.94
C VAL A 91 5.89 -6.09 -24.23
N ARG A 92 5.48 -4.90 -24.69
CA ARG A 92 5.82 -3.63 -24.04
C ARG A 92 5.32 -3.62 -22.59
N ALA A 93 4.06 -3.99 -22.36
CA ALA A 93 3.48 -4.05 -21.02
C ALA A 93 4.23 -5.05 -20.10
N LEU A 94 4.57 -6.24 -20.64
CA LEU A 94 5.33 -7.25 -19.91
C LEU A 94 6.72 -6.75 -19.52
N LEU A 95 7.44 -6.08 -20.43
CA LEU A 95 8.76 -5.51 -20.17
C LEU A 95 8.68 -4.35 -19.18
N THR A 96 7.67 -3.47 -19.31
CA THR A 96 7.44 -2.37 -18.37
C THR A 96 7.21 -2.89 -16.95
N VAL A 97 6.34 -3.91 -16.78
CA VAL A 97 6.11 -4.49 -15.45
C VAL A 97 7.32 -5.26 -14.93
N LEU A 98 8.08 -5.94 -15.80
CA LEU A 98 9.31 -6.60 -15.41
C LEU A 98 10.32 -5.58 -14.85
N LEU A 99 10.55 -4.49 -15.57
CA LEU A 99 11.44 -3.41 -15.12
C LEU A 99 10.93 -2.75 -13.84
N TYR A 100 9.62 -2.52 -13.74
CA TYR A 100 8.97 -1.96 -12.56
C TYR A 100 9.20 -2.82 -11.30
N LEU A 101 9.20 -4.14 -11.42
CA LEU A 101 9.46 -5.05 -10.30
C LEU A 101 10.96 -5.21 -10.00
N LEU A 102 11.80 -5.27 -11.04
CA LEU A 102 13.24 -5.49 -10.88
C LEU A 102 14.03 -4.26 -10.43
N ALA A 103 13.60 -3.05 -10.81
CA ALA A 103 14.28 -1.81 -10.42
C ALA A 103 14.31 -1.58 -8.89
N PRO A 104 13.16 -1.56 -8.16
CA PRO A 104 13.17 -1.43 -6.70
C PRO A 104 13.81 -2.65 -6.02
N TRP A 105 13.70 -3.85 -6.60
CA TRP A 105 14.43 -5.02 -6.11
C TRP A 105 15.94 -4.81 -6.14
N ALA A 106 16.50 -4.36 -7.26
CA ALA A 106 17.94 -4.12 -7.38
C ALA A 106 18.42 -3.06 -6.38
N LEU A 107 17.62 -2.01 -6.15
CA LEU A 107 17.91 -0.96 -5.17
C LEU A 107 17.87 -1.48 -3.73
N VAL A 108 16.91 -2.35 -3.39
CA VAL A 108 16.87 -3.02 -2.08
C VAL A 108 18.03 -4.00 -1.92
N GLN A 109 18.42 -4.73 -2.97
CA GLN A 109 19.61 -5.58 -2.94
C GLN A 109 20.88 -4.76 -2.74
N LEU A 110 20.99 -3.60 -3.39
CA LEU A 110 22.09 -2.65 -3.18
C LEU A 110 22.12 -2.16 -1.74
N HIS A 111 20.97 -1.84 -1.14
CA HIS A 111 20.88 -1.54 0.29
C HIS A 111 21.45 -2.68 1.13
N VAL A 112 20.96 -3.91 0.94
CA VAL A 112 21.38 -5.09 1.72
C VAL A 112 22.88 -5.33 1.59
N TRP A 113 23.44 -5.15 0.39
CA TRP A 113 24.86 -5.27 0.14
C TRP A 113 25.67 -4.18 0.89
N LEU A 114 25.29 -2.90 0.75
CA LEU A 114 25.97 -1.77 1.38
C LEU A 114 25.92 -1.83 2.92
N THR A 115 24.80 -2.28 3.49
CA THR A 115 24.62 -2.37 4.95
C THR A 115 25.07 -3.70 5.54
N ARG A 116 25.54 -4.64 4.70
CA ARG A 116 25.87 -6.03 5.09
C ARG A 116 24.71 -6.75 5.78
N GLY A 117 23.48 -6.39 5.43
CA GLY A 117 22.25 -6.94 6.01
C GLY A 117 21.97 -6.49 7.45
N ARG A 118 22.52 -5.35 7.89
CA ARG A 118 22.09 -4.68 9.13
C ARG A 118 20.66 -4.15 8.98
N ASP A 119 20.04 -3.80 10.10
CA ASP A 119 18.68 -3.28 10.16
C ASP A 119 18.43 -2.16 9.14
N ALA A 120 17.30 -2.25 8.44
CA ALA A 120 16.89 -1.24 7.47
C ALA A 120 16.73 0.12 8.15
N ARG A 121 17.40 1.13 7.60
CA ARG A 121 17.27 2.55 7.95
C ARG A 121 17.21 3.33 6.65
N LEU A 122 16.52 4.47 6.63
CA LEU A 122 16.41 5.24 5.39
C LEU A 122 17.79 5.59 4.83
N ASN A 123 18.09 5.16 3.62
CA ASN A 123 19.26 5.55 2.86
C ASN A 123 18.87 5.74 1.39
N VAL A 124 19.80 6.24 0.57
CA VAL A 124 19.51 6.60 -0.83
C VAL A 124 18.92 5.42 -1.62
N PRO A 125 19.47 4.18 -1.56
CA PRO A 125 18.86 3.06 -2.28
C PRO A 125 17.41 2.76 -1.86
N LEU A 126 17.09 2.78 -0.57
CA LEU A 126 15.71 2.54 -0.12
C LEU A 126 14.77 3.69 -0.49
N LEU A 127 15.24 4.93 -0.44
CA LEU A 127 14.45 6.08 -0.88
C LEU A 127 14.13 5.97 -2.38
N LEU A 128 15.12 5.61 -3.20
CA LEU A 128 14.92 5.37 -4.63
C LEU A 128 14.02 4.16 -4.88
N ALA A 129 14.10 3.10 -4.06
CA ALA A 129 13.21 1.94 -4.19
C ALA A 129 11.75 2.33 -3.91
N ILE A 130 11.49 3.16 -2.89
CA ILE A 130 10.16 3.73 -2.62
C ILE A 130 9.69 4.54 -3.84
N ALA A 131 10.54 5.42 -4.36
CA ALA A 131 10.20 6.24 -5.53
C ALA A 131 9.91 5.40 -6.78
N CYS A 132 10.70 4.34 -7.03
CA CYS A 132 10.48 3.42 -8.15
C CYS A 132 9.19 2.60 -8.02
N LEU A 133 8.71 2.35 -6.80
CA LEU A 133 7.43 1.67 -6.58
C LEU A 133 6.25 2.63 -6.75
N TRP A 134 6.36 3.85 -6.23
CA TRP A 134 5.27 4.82 -6.19
C TRP A 134 5.11 5.63 -7.50
N LEU A 135 6.17 6.27 -7.99
CA LEU A 135 6.06 7.23 -9.10
C LEU A 135 5.49 6.63 -10.40
N PRO A 136 5.87 5.41 -10.85
CA PRO A 136 5.29 4.84 -12.07
C PRO A 136 3.78 4.57 -11.98
N ILE A 137 3.26 4.34 -10.77
CA ILE A 137 1.81 4.22 -10.54
C ILE A 137 1.18 5.62 -10.65
N GLU A 138 1.74 6.59 -9.92
CA GLU A 138 1.24 7.97 -9.84
C GLU A 138 1.13 8.64 -11.22
N ILE A 139 2.15 8.52 -12.06
CA ILE A 139 2.17 9.14 -13.39
C ILE A 139 1.47 8.29 -14.47
N GLY A 140 0.85 7.17 -14.10
CA GLY A 140 0.15 6.29 -15.04
C GLY A 140 1.06 5.59 -16.06
N LEU A 141 2.33 5.32 -15.70
CA LEU A 141 3.29 4.66 -16.60
C LEU A 141 2.99 3.17 -16.81
N LEU A 142 2.31 2.54 -15.85
CA LEU A 142 2.01 1.11 -15.87
C LEU A 142 0.75 0.79 -16.70
N PRO A 143 0.66 -0.42 -17.28
CA PRO A 143 -0.50 -0.84 -18.08
C PRO A 143 -1.82 -0.72 -17.32
N ALA A 144 -2.84 -0.18 -17.98
CA ALA A 144 -4.17 0.06 -17.43
C ALA A 144 -5.05 -1.21 -17.38
N LEU A 145 -4.50 -2.35 -16.94
CA LEU A 145 -5.27 -3.57 -16.75
C LEU A 145 -5.98 -3.51 -15.39
N LYS A 146 -7.27 -3.85 -15.36
CA LYS A 146 -8.08 -3.93 -14.14
C LYS A 146 -8.67 -5.33 -13.94
N LEU A 147 -8.80 -5.74 -12.67
CA LEU A 147 -9.39 -7.02 -12.28
C LEU A 147 -10.55 -6.83 -11.28
N PRO A 148 -11.67 -7.57 -11.43
CA PRO A 148 -11.92 -8.63 -12.40
C PRO A 148 -12.43 -8.16 -13.77
N SER A 149 -12.73 -6.86 -13.93
CA SER A 149 -13.12 -6.21 -15.19
C SER A 149 -12.72 -4.73 -15.19
N GLU A 150 -13.17 -3.95 -16.19
CA GLU A 150 -12.95 -2.49 -16.29
C GLU A 150 -13.41 -1.68 -15.07
N ARG A 151 -14.36 -2.20 -14.29
CA ARG A 151 -14.84 -1.59 -13.03
C ARG A 151 -14.05 -2.06 -11.80
N GLY A 152 -13.05 -2.91 -12.02
CA GLY A 152 -12.25 -3.51 -10.97
C GLY A 152 -11.06 -2.66 -10.53
N VAL A 153 -10.18 -3.29 -9.76
CA VAL A 153 -8.96 -2.67 -9.22
C VAL A 153 -7.84 -2.73 -10.26
N PRO A 154 -7.08 -1.64 -10.46
CA PRO A 154 -5.91 -1.67 -11.33
C PRO A 154 -4.86 -2.68 -10.84
N VAL A 155 -4.43 -3.57 -11.73
CA VAL A 155 -3.43 -4.60 -11.42
C VAL A 155 -2.09 -3.97 -11.06
N SER A 156 -1.75 -2.83 -11.65
CA SER A 156 -0.56 -2.05 -11.32
C SER A 156 -0.45 -1.69 -9.83
N HIS A 157 -1.57 -1.36 -9.19
CA HIS A 157 -1.60 -1.01 -7.77
C HIS A 157 -1.40 -2.24 -6.89
N LEU A 158 -2.05 -3.36 -7.25
CA LEU A 158 -1.86 -4.64 -6.59
C LEU A 158 -0.41 -5.14 -6.71
N LEU A 159 0.19 -5.01 -7.89
CA LEU A 159 1.59 -5.34 -8.14
C LEU A 159 2.52 -4.52 -7.24
N GLY A 160 2.37 -3.20 -7.24
CA GLY A 160 3.19 -2.31 -6.43
C GLY A 160 3.07 -2.60 -4.95
N LEU A 161 1.86 -2.85 -4.45
CA LEU A 161 1.58 -3.15 -3.06
C LEU A 161 2.19 -4.48 -2.60
N VAL A 162 1.97 -5.56 -3.37
CA VAL A 162 2.55 -6.88 -3.06
C VAL A 162 4.07 -6.83 -3.12
N ALA A 163 4.63 -6.15 -4.13
CA ALA A 163 6.06 -5.96 -4.28
C ALA A 163 6.66 -5.12 -3.13
N ALA A 164 6.01 -4.02 -2.73
CA ALA A 164 6.46 -3.18 -1.62
C ALA A 164 6.49 -3.97 -0.31
N LEU A 165 5.40 -4.67 0.03
CA LEU A 165 5.36 -5.51 1.22
C LEU A 165 6.45 -6.57 1.20
N TYR A 166 6.63 -7.27 0.08
CA TYR A 166 7.65 -8.29 -0.05
C TYR A 166 9.06 -7.71 0.08
N LEU A 167 9.37 -6.66 -0.67
CA LEU A 167 10.69 -6.04 -0.70
C LEU A 167 11.07 -5.47 0.67
N PHE A 168 10.16 -4.76 1.34
CA PHE A 168 10.48 -4.13 2.62
C PHE A 168 10.35 -5.11 3.79
N GLN A 169 9.32 -5.96 3.86
CA GLN A 169 9.20 -6.94 4.95
C GLN A 169 10.22 -8.06 4.81
N VAL A 170 10.41 -8.64 3.63
CA VAL A 170 11.18 -9.88 3.46
C VAL A 170 12.63 -9.59 3.12
N VAL A 171 12.87 -8.78 2.08
CA VAL A 171 14.22 -8.59 1.53
C VAL A 171 15.02 -7.58 2.35
N ALA A 172 14.47 -6.38 2.56
CA ALA A 172 15.09 -5.33 3.39
C ALA A 172 14.99 -5.63 4.89
N ARG A 173 14.12 -6.59 5.28
CA ARG A 173 13.87 -6.99 6.67
C ARG A 173 13.45 -5.82 7.57
N LEU A 174 12.66 -4.90 7.03
CA LEU A 174 12.06 -3.81 7.80
C LEU A 174 11.08 -4.41 8.82
N GLU A 175 11.26 -4.06 10.09
CA GLU A 175 10.41 -4.53 11.18
C GLU A 175 9.53 -3.39 11.70
N GLY A 176 8.39 -3.73 12.31
CA GLY A 176 7.49 -2.74 12.88
C GLY A 176 6.69 -1.94 11.85
N MET A 177 6.44 -2.50 10.65
CA MET A 177 5.56 -1.85 9.66
C MET A 177 4.09 -1.77 10.09
N GLY A 178 3.71 -2.39 11.21
CA GLY A 178 2.34 -2.38 11.73
C GLY A 178 1.33 -3.21 10.91
N TYR A 179 1.75 -3.83 9.80
CA TYR A 179 0.88 -4.60 8.92
C TYR A 179 0.53 -5.96 9.50
N THR A 180 -0.50 -6.01 10.36
CA THR A 180 -1.08 -7.24 10.90
C THR A 180 -2.60 -7.10 10.99
N PHE A 181 -3.36 -8.17 10.71
CA PHE A 181 -4.82 -8.18 10.90
C PHE A 181 -5.25 -8.71 12.27
N ARG A 182 -4.38 -8.61 13.28
CA ARG A 182 -4.65 -9.05 14.66
C ARG A 182 -5.50 -8.01 15.39
N LEU A 183 -6.72 -7.79 14.94
CA LEU A 183 -7.64 -6.85 15.57
C LEU A 183 -8.39 -7.52 16.72
N GLY A 184 -8.14 -7.08 17.94
CA GLY A 184 -8.92 -7.44 19.12
C GLY A 184 -10.19 -6.60 19.24
N ALA A 185 -11.12 -7.05 20.10
CA ALA A 185 -12.35 -6.29 20.38
C ALA A 185 -12.06 -4.88 20.95
N ARG A 186 -10.97 -4.74 21.71
CA ARG A 186 -10.51 -3.44 22.22
C ARG A 186 -10.03 -2.53 21.11
N ASP A 187 -9.28 -3.07 20.15
CA ASP A 187 -8.80 -2.30 19.00
C ASP A 187 -9.98 -1.79 18.17
N TRP A 188 -10.99 -2.64 17.93
CA TRP A 188 -12.24 -2.23 17.28
C TRP A 188 -12.95 -1.10 18.01
N SER A 189 -13.12 -1.21 19.33
CA SER A 189 -13.76 -0.16 20.13
C SER A 189 -12.98 1.16 20.09
N ALA A 190 -11.65 1.10 20.22
CA ALA A 190 -10.80 2.27 20.20
C ALA A 190 -10.79 2.93 18.81
N SER A 191 -10.61 2.15 17.73
CA SER A 191 -10.65 2.64 16.35
C SER A 191 -11.99 3.26 16.01
N THR A 192 -13.11 2.69 16.46
CA THR A 192 -14.44 3.26 16.23
C THR A 192 -14.60 4.60 16.94
N VAL A 193 -14.18 4.70 18.20
CA VAL A 193 -14.25 5.95 18.97
C VAL A 193 -13.34 7.01 18.36
N TYR A 194 -12.08 6.68 18.05
CA TYR A 194 -11.14 7.63 17.45
C TYR A 194 -11.58 8.07 16.07
N PHE A 195 -12.10 7.17 15.25
CA PHE A 195 -12.67 7.52 13.96
C PHE A 195 -13.88 8.45 14.12
N ALA A 196 -14.80 8.16 15.04
CA ALA A 196 -15.97 9.00 15.29
C ALA A 196 -15.58 10.40 15.78
N VAL A 197 -14.63 10.50 16.71
CA VAL A 197 -14.10 11.78 17.21
C VAL A 197 -13.39 12.54 16.10
N PHE A 198 -12.50 11.88 15.35
CA PHE A 198 -11.82 12.49 14.21
C PHE A 198 -12.82 13.01 13.19
N ALA A 199 -13.78 12.18 12.76
CA ALA A 199 -14.79 12.55 11.77
C ALA A 199 -15.65 13.72 12.26
N ALA A 200 -16.12 13.70 13.51
CA ALA A 200 -17.01 14.72 14.04
C ALA A 200 -16.32 16.06 14.34
N VAL A 201 -15.05 16.03 14.78
CA VAL A 201 -14.35 17.23 15.28
C VAL A 201 -13.41 17.83 14.25
N ILE A 202 -12.80 17.00 13.40
CA ILE A 202 -11.74 17.42 12.46
C ILE A 202 -12.20 17.17 11.02
N GLY A 203 -12.44 15.91 10.65
CA GLY A 203 -12.64 15.49 9.26
C GLY A 203 -13.83 16.16 8.58
N VAL A 204 -15.05 15.98 9.11
CA VAL A 204 -16.27 16.56 8.51
C VAL A 204 -16.28 18.09 8.61
N PRO A 205 -16.00 18.73 9.76
CA PRO A 205 -15.96 20.19 9.82
C PRO A 205 -14.97 20.81 8.84
N LEU A 206 -13.75 20.25 8.72
CA LEU A 206 -12.73 20.74 7.80
C LEU A 206 -13.12 20.50 6.34
N ALA A 207 -13.68 19.32 6.04
CA ALA A 207 -14.09 18.99 4.68
C ALA A 207 -15.27 19.84 4.19
N VAL A 208 -16.20 20.20 5.09
CA VAL A 208 -17.32 21.10 4.75
C VAL A 208 -16.85 22.56 4.66
N SER A 209 -15.99 23.02 5.57
CA SER A 209 -15.53 24.42 5.56
C SER A 209 -14.62 24.77 4.39
N LEU A 210 -14.00 23.76 3.78
CA LEU A 210 -13.12 23.90 2.61
C LEU A 210 -13.77 23.39 1.32
N ASP A 211 -15.09 23.14 1.32
CA ASP A 211 -15.88 22.63 0.18
C ASP A 211 -15.32 21.32 -0.44
N PHE A 212 -14.58 20.54 0.36
CA PHE A 212 -13.97 19.28 -0.03
C PHE A 212 -14.99 18.14 -0.14
N ILE A 213 -16.08 18.21 0.63
CA ILE A 213 -17.24 17.31 0.51
C ILE A 213 -18.48 18.15 0.17
N THR A 214 -19.08 17.86 -0.98
CA THR A 214 -20.35 18.44 -1.39
C THR A 214 -21.50 17.47 -1.10
N SER A 215 -22.66 18.02 -0.77
CA SER A 215 -23.87 17.20 -0.60
C SER A 215 -24.31 16.65 -1.97
N SER A 216 -24.36 15.32 -2.10
CA SER A 216 -24.93 14.67 -3.28
C SER A 216 -26.42 14.43 -3.06
N THR A 217 -27.23 14.78 -4.06
CA THR A 217 -28.67 14.41 -4.09
C THR A 217 -28.88 12.95 -4.47
N GLN A 218 -27.84 12.23 -4.90
CA GLN A 218 -27.89 10.81 -5.21
C GLN A 218 -27.59 9.98 -3.97
N VAL A 219 -28.64 9.58 -3.25
CA VAL A 219 -28.52 8.63 -2.13
C VAL A 219 -28.25 7.24 -2.70
N GLN A 220 -27.03 6.74 -2.53
CA GLN A 220 -26.74 5.34 -2.83
C GLN A 220 -27.43 4.42 -1.84
N ALA A 221 -27.84 3.24 -2.31
CA ALA A 221 -28.46 2.24 -1.45
C ALA A 221 -27.53 1.87 -0.28
N VAL A 222 -28.07 1.83 0.94
CA VAL A 222 -27.31 1.65 2.19
C VAL A 222 -26.47 0.37 2.19
N TRP A 223 -26.93 -0.68 1.52
CA TRP A 223 -26.19 -1.94 1.38
C TRP A 223 -24.87 -1.80 0.62
N ASN A 224 -24.70 -0.74 -0.19
CA ASN A 224 -23.48 -0.49 -0.94
C ASN A 224 -22.38 0.13 -0.07
N TRP A 225 -22.73 0.75 1.06
CA TRP A 225 -21.78 1.47 1.91
C TRP A 225 -20.71 0.56 2.52
N PRO A 226 -21.03 -0.63 3.06
CA PRO A 226 -20.01 -1.55 3.56
C PRO A 226 -19.06 -2.03 2.46
N LEU A 227 -19.56 -2.26 1.24
CA LEU A 227 -18.74 -2.71 0.11
C LEU A 227 -17.79 -1.61 -0.36
N LEU A 228 -18.28 -0.37 -0.49
CA LEU A 228 -17.46 0.79 -0.81
C LEU A 228 -16.42 1.07 0.28
N GLY A 229 -16.82 0.99 1.55
CA GLY A 229 -15.90 1.13 2.68
C GLY A 229 -14.80 0.07 2.67
N LEU A 230 -15.14 -1.19 2.38
CA LEU A 230 -14.16 -2.27 2.22
C LEU A 230 -13.19 -2.01 1.07
N PHE A 231 -13.71 -1.51 -0.06
CA PHE A 231 -12.90 -1.15 -1.21
C PHE A 231 -11.90 -0.04 -0.87
N ILE A 232 -12.39 1.08 -0.32
CA ILE A 232 -11.54 2.21 0.09
C ILE A 232 -10.50 1.74 1.11
N PHE A 233 -10.91 0.93 2.08
CA PHE A 233 -10.00 0.41 3.10
C PHE A 233 -8.86 -0.40 2.48
N PHE A 234 -9.16 -1.43 1.69
CA PHE A 234 -8.13 -2.35 1.20
C PHE A 234 -7.29 -1.83 0.03
N PHE A 235 -7.84 -0.94 -0.80
CA PHE A 235 -7.19 -0.50 -2.04
C PHE A 235 -6.72 0.96 -2.04
N ILE A 236 -7.13 1.75 -1.04
CA ILE A 236 -6.70 3.15 -0.89
C ILE A 236 -6.01 3.33 0.46
N ALA A 237 -6.76 3.19 1.55
CA ALA A 237 -6.28 3.54 2.89
C ALA A 237 -5.10 2.66 3.36
N VAL A 238 -5.23 1.33 3.30
CA VAL A 238 -4.17 0.44 3.76
C VAL A 238 -2.90 0.54 2.89
N PRO A 239 -2.97 0.59 1.55
CA PRO A 239 -1.79 0.85 0.71
C PRO A 239 -1.05 2.16 1.05
N GLU A 240 -1.77 3.25 1.23
CA GLU A 240 -1.19 4.54 1.64
C GLU A 240 -0.54 4.44 3.03
N GLU A 241 -1.24 3.86 4.00
CA GLU A 241 -0.71 3.65 5.34
C GLU A 241 0.57 2.78 5.33
N ILE A 242 0.60 1.71 4.53
CA ILE A 242 1.80 0.88 4.35
C ILE A 242 2.96 1.71 3.80
N LEU A 243 2.72 2.50 2.74
CA LEU A 243 3.77 3.26 2.07
C LEU A 243 4.34 4.36 2.97
N PHE A 244 3.47 5.20 3.52
CA PHE A 244 3.87 6.41 4.23
C PHE A 244 4.19 6.16 5.70
N ARG A 245 3.41 5.33 6.39
CA ARG A 245 3.56 5.08 7.83
C ARG A 245 4.34 3.79 8.11
N GLY A 246 4.00 2.72 7.40
CA GLY A 246 4.66 1.41 7.54
C GLY A 246 6.12 1.43 7.06
N ILE A 247 6.38 1.98 5.87
CA ILE A 247 7.70 1.99 5.22
C ILE A 247 8.43 3.31 5.48
N LEU A 248 7.95 4.43 4.94
CA LEU A 248 8.70 5.69 4.91
C LEU A 248 8.94 6.25 6.32
N HIS A 249 7.89 6.42 7.12
CA HIS A 249 7.99 6.93 8.48
C HIS A 249 8.87 6.02 9.36
N ASN A 250 8.70 4.70 9.30
CA ASN A 250 9.52 3.75 10.04
C ASN A 250 11.00 3.86 9.68
N LEU A 251 11.33 3.92 8.38
CA LEU A 251 12.71 4.11 7.92
C LEU A 251 13.30 5.46 8.35
N LEU A 252 12.49 6.54 8.32
CA LEU A 252 12.87 7.88 8.80
C LEU A 252 13.15 7.86 10.30
N GLN A 253 12.25 7.29 11.10
CA GLN A 253 12.39 7.19 12.55
C GLN A 253 13.69 6.46 12.91
N ARG A 254 13.99 5.35 12.23
CA ARG A 254 15.25 4.61 12.42
C ARG A 254 16.48 5.40 12.00
N ARG A 255 16.39 6.23 10.94
CA ARG A 255 17.49 7.12 10.53
C ARG A 255 17.72 8.25 11.54
N LEU A 256 16.66 8.77 12.13
CA LEU A 256 16.67 9.89 13.08
C LEU A 256 16.86 9.43 14.53
N GLY A 257 17.39 8.23 14.77
CA GLY A 257 17.72 7.73 16.10
C GLY A 257 16.50 7.46 16.98
N GLY A 258 15.37 7.06 16.40
CA GLY A 258 14.13 6.74 17.13
C GLY A 258 13.20 7.93 17.35
N ARG A 259 13.58 9.14 16.94
CA ARG A 259 12.80 10.37 17.15
C ARG A 259 11.50 10.34 16.33
N VAL A 260 10.38 10.20 17.03
CA VAL A 260 9.03 10.10 16.43
C VAL A 260 8.62 11.41 15.76
N TRP A 261 8.66 12.53 16.47
CA TRP A 261 8.15 13.83 15.97
C TRP A 261 8.81 14.30 14.67
N PRO A 262 10.16 14.32 14.53
CA PRO A 262 10.79 14.71 13.28
C PRO A 262 10.45 13.76 12.13
N ALA A 263 10.38 12.44 12.39
CA ALA A 263 9.98 11.47 11.39
C ALA A 263 8.53 11.67 10.96
N LEU A 264 7.64 11.99 11.91
CA LEU A 264 6.22 12.28 11.68
C LEU A 264 6.08 13.50 10.78
N ILE A 265 6.67 14.64 11.17
CA ILE A 265 6.64 15.89 10.40
C ILE A 265 7.11 15.66 8.97
N VAL A 266 8.29 15.05 8.78
CA VAL A 266 8.84 14.81 7.43
C VAL A 266 7.94 13.89 6.62
N SER A 267 7.45 12.79 7.20
CA SER A 267 6.56 11.86 6.51
C SER A 267 5.21 12.49 6.15
N SER A 268 4.63 13.34 7.00
CA SER A 268 3.38 14.04 6.73
C SER A 268 3.53 15.10 5.65
N VAL A 269 4.67 15.80 5.59
CA VAL A 269 4.99 16.72 4.49
C VAL A 269 5.10 15.96 3.17
N ILE A 270 5.81 14.83 3.15
CA ILE A 270 5.93 14.00 1.94
C ILE A 270 4.56 13.45 1.51
N PHE A 271 3.74 12.99 2.46
CA PHE A 271 2.36 12.57 2.19
C PHE A 271 1.54 13.70 1.56
N GLY A 272 1.58 14.91 2.12
CA GLY A 272 0.85 16.04 1.56
C GLY A 272 1.33 16.37 0.15
N LEU A 273 2.64 16.45 -0.07
CA LEU A 273 3.21 16.71 -1.40
C LEU A 273 2.85 15.63 -2.44
N ALA A 274 2.69 14.37 -2.02
CA ALA A 274 2.22 13.31 -2.90
C ALA A 274 0.81 13.55 -3.44
N HIS A 275 0.00 14.34 -2.73
CA HIS A 275 -1.37 14.70 -3.13
C HIS A 275 -1.45 16.08 -3.82
N SER A 276 -0.32 16.62 -4.25
CA SER A 276 -0.26 17.92 -4.95
C SER A 276 -0.83 17.92 -6.37
N ASN A 277 -1.11 16.75 -6.97
CA ASN A 277 -1.77 16.67 -8.28
C ASN A 277 -3.31 16.60 -8.18
N ASN A 278 -3.86 16.52 -6.97
CA ASN A 278 -5.30 16.38 -6.79
C ASN A 278 -6.02 17.63 -7.31
N SER A 279 -7.19 17.43 -7.90
CA SER A 279 -7.84 18.45 -8.73
C SER A 279 -8.21 19.71 -7.95
N ASP A 280 -8.67 19.60 -6.69
CA ASP A 280 -9.18 20.74 -5.90
C ASP A 280 -8.92 20.66 -4.38
N PRO A 281 -7.72 20.33 -3.87
CA PRO A 281 -7.48 20.49 -2.44
C PRO A 281 -7.24 21.96 -2.08
N PRO A 282 -7.48 22.33 -0.81
CA PRO A 282 -7.17 23.65 -0.29
C PRO A 282 -5.64 23.86 -0.32
N TYR A 283 -5.17 24.51 -1.37
CA TYR A 283 -3.77 24.89 -1.54
C TYR A 283 -3.51 26.24 -0.86
N VAL A 284 -2.30 26.39 -0.32
CA VAL A 284 -1.76 27.70 0.06
C VAL A 284 -0.60 28.01 -0.89
N PRO A 285 -0.60 29.15 -1.60
CA PRO A 285 0.54 29.54 -2.41
C PRO A 285 1.72 29.89 -1.50
N ILE A 286 2.85 29.25 -1.72
CA ILE A 286 4.12 29.55 -1.05
C ILE A 286 5.08 30.11 -2.09
N HIS A 287 5.57 31.33 -1.86
CA HIS A 287 6.62 31.92 -2.68
C HIS A 287 7.99 31.38 -2.26
N LEU A 288 8.66 30.71 -3.20
CA LEU A 288 10.02 30.24 -3.02
C LEU A 288 10.98 31.07 -3.91
N PRO A 289 12.11 31.58 -3.36
CA PRO A 289 13.01 32.50 -4.06
C PRO A 289 13.54 32.05 -5.43
N PHE A 290 13.47 30.74 -5.75
CA PHE A 290 13.97 30.16 -7.00
C PHE A 290 12.95 29.30 -7.76
N LEU A 291 11.77 29.06 -7.19
CA LEU A 291 10.76 28.15 -7.75
C LEU A 291 9.43 28.88 -8.06
N GLY A 292 9.32 30.17 -7.73
CA GLY A 292 8.09 30.93 -7.92
C GLY A 292 7.03 30.53 -6.89
N GLU A 293 5.77 30.61 -7.27
CA GLU A 293 4.64 30.14 -6.47
C GLU A 293 4.50 28.62 -6.54
N VAL A 294 4.55 27.97 -5.39
CA VAL A 294 4.25 26.55 -5.24
C VAL A 294 2.97 26.39 -4.44
N LEU A 295 1.98 25.70 -5.01
CA LEU A 295 0.74 25.36 -4.34
C LEU A 295 0.99 24.26 -3.30
N PHE A 296 0.96 24.62 -2.02
CA PHE A 296 1.26 23.70 -0.93
C PHE A 296 -0.02 23.04 -0.38
N PRO A 297 -0.11 21.69 -0.42
CA PRO A 297 -1.30 20.92 0.00
C PRO A 297 -1.38 20.73 1.53
N TRP A 298 -1.55 21.82 2.27
CA TRP A 298 -1.41 21.85 3.74
C TRP A 298 -2.39 20.94 4.50
N VAL A 299 -3.64 20.80 4.02
CA VAL A 299 -4.64 19.95 4.70
C VAL A 299 -4.20 18.50 4.75
N TYR A 300 -3.64 17.96 3.67
CA TYR A 300 -3.14 16.59 3.69
C TYR A 300 -1.96 16.40 4.65
N VAL A 301 -1.12 17.43 4.83
CA VAL A 301 -0.04 17.41 5.82
C VAL A 301 -0.61 17.34 7.24
N LEU A 302 -1.65 18.13 7.52
CA LEU A 302 -2.33 18.16 8.82
C LEU A 302 -3.10 16.86 9.10
N LEU A 303 -3.81 16.33 8.10
CA LEU A 303 -4.56 15.08 8.25
C LEU A 303 -3.66 13.87 8.40
N ALA A 304 -2.43 13.95 7.90
CA ALA A 304 -1.45 12.90 8.07
C ALA A 304 -0.76 12.95 9.44
N SER A 305 -0.56 14.12 10.06
CA SER A 305 0.18 14.28 11.33
C SER A 305 -0.57 13.73 12.55
#